data_AF-L0AWW3-F1
#
_entry.id   AF-L0AWW3-F1
#
_cell.length_a   1.000
_cell.length_b   1.000
_cell.length_c   1.000
_cell.angle_alpha   90.00
_cell.angle_beta   90.00
_cell.angle_gamma   90.00
#
_symmetry.space_group_name_H-M   'P 1'
#
loop_
_entity.id
_entity.type
_entity.pdbx_description
1 polymer ?
#
loop_
_entity_poly.entity_id
_entity_poly.type
_entity_poly.pdbx_seq_one_letter_code
_entity_poly.pdbx_strand_id
1 'polypeptide(L)'
;MKTSHLLLFSTVNFCKADDRDDVLPQVFANCPILGQDYNNYPLEVEDVVVTSDARDQVTMDIMHLDRETFHVNDCVSYGVHFGEVLPRTKYKVTRVTYCNEVLFIAPESWECNRTTFYTDGTNMLVIMWYRRGELRDQLAVYKRGDSSWQEVDQMAADEIIFDMVKEPPEHKSKPRRFVGA
;
A
#
# COMPACT_ATOMS: atom_id res chain seq x y z
N MET A 1 21.33 26.84 -5.92
CA MET A 1 21.75 25.42 -5.80
C MET A 1 20.52 24.63 -5.39
N LYS A 2 19.94 23.84 -6.30
CA LYS A 2 18.84 22.91 -6.01
C LYS A 2 19.42 21.51 -6.12
N THR A 3 19.58 20.83 -4.98
CA THR A 3 20.07 19.45 -4.93
C THR A 3 18.87 18.55 -5.11
N SER A 4 18.65 18.06 -6.33
CA SER A 4 17.66 17.02 -6.60
C SER A 4 18.16 15.72 -5.99
N HIS A 5 17.60 15.32 -4.84
CA HIS A 5 17.79 13.99 -4.29
C HIS A 5 16.98 13.01 -5.13
N LEU A 6 17.66 12.34 -6.07
CA LEU A 6 17.18 11.11 -6.69
C LEU A 6 17.04 10.05 -5.60
N LEU A 7 15.80 9.73 -5.25
CA LEU A 7 15.47 8.58 -4.40
C LEU A 7 15.83 7.31 -5.17
N LEU A 8 16.81 6.57 -4.64
CA LEU A 8 17.12 5.22 -5.10
C LEU A 8 16.04 4.28 -4.57
N PHE A 9 14.97 4.10 -5.34
CA PHE A 9 14.10 2.94 -5.16
C PHE A 9 14.94 1.71 -5.41
N SER A 10 15.09 0.84 -4.40
CA SER A 10 15.70 -0.47 -4.60
C SER A 10 14.96 -1.17 -5.72
N THR A 11 15.68 -1.59 -6.76
CA THR A 11 15.16 -2.31 -7.91
C THR A 11 14.42 -3.57 -7.46
N VAL A 12 13.09 -3.48 -7.38
CA VAL A 12 12.20 -4.65 -7.32
C VAL A 12 12.08 -5.17 -8.74
N ASN A 13 12.30 -6.47 -8.93
CA ASN A 13 12.26 -7.10 -10.24
C ASN A 13 10.87 -6.95 -10.86
N PHE A 14 10.84 -6.33 -12.05
CA PHE A 14 9.64 -6.08 -12.84
C PHE A 14 9.06 -7.39 -13.38
N CYS A 15 7.81 -7.69 -13.03
CA CYS A 15 6.99 -8.61 -13.80
C CYS A 15 6.58 -7.91 -15.11
N LYS A 16 7.12 -8.33 -16.25
CA LYS A 16 6.65 -7.91 -17.57
C LYS A 16 5.26 -8.50 -17.80
N ALA A 17 4.26 -7.66 -18.01
CA ALA A 17 2.97 -8.06 -18.57
C ALA A 17 3.07 -8.00 -20.11
N ASP A 18 2.58 -9.05 -20.78
CA ASP A 18 2.52 -9.17 -22.24
C ASP A 18 1.38 -8.31 -22.80
N ASP A 19 1.69 -7.51 -23.82
CA ASP A 19 0.77 -6.68 -24.59
C ASP A 19 -0.19 -7.55 -25.42
N ARG A 20 -1.44 -7.70 -24.97
CA ARG A 20 -2.56 -8.11 -25.84
C ARG A 20 -3.80 -7.28 -25.54
N ASP A 21 -4.21 -6.55 -26.57
CA ASP A 21 -5.39 -5.69 -26.62
C ASP A 21 -6.71 -6.47 -26.54
N ASP A 22 -7.73 -5.78 -26.04
CA ASP A 22 -9.17 -6.10 -26.08
C ASP A 22 -9.75 -7.12 -25.07
N VAL A 23 -9.63 -6.82 -23.76
CA VAL A 23 -10.62 -7.26 -22.75
C VAL A 23 -10.78 -6.19 -21.65
N LEU A 24 -12.02 -5.74 -21.41
CA LEU A 24 -12.39 -4.91 -20.26
C LEU A 24 -11.89 -5.53 -18.93
N PRO A 25 -11.51 -4.72 -17.92
CA PRO A 25 -10.46 -5.11 -16.99
C PRO A 25 -10.93 -6.15 -15.96
N GLN A 26 -10.76 -7.43 -16.29
CA GLN A 26 -10.57 -8.50 -15.30
C GLN A 26 -9.18 -8.43 -14.63
N VAL A 27 -8.46 -7.31 -14.76
CA VAL A 27 -7.03 -7.21 -14.41
C VAL A 27 -6.78 -7.13 -12.90
N PHE A 28 -7.82 -6.88 -12.09
CA PHE A 28 -7.76 -7.14 -10.65
C PHE A 28 -7.55 -8.63 -10.31
N ALA A 29 -7.85 -9.55 -11.22
CA ALA A 29 -7.66 -10.99 -11.00
C ALA A 29 -6.20 -11.46 -11.11
N ASN A 30 -5.34 -10.73 -11.84
CA ASN A 30 -3.94 -11.09 -12.01
C ASN A 30 -3.00 -10.38 -11.04
N CYS A 31 -3.50 -9.39 -10.31
CA CYS A 31 -2.85 -8.92 -9.10
C CYS A 31 -3.29 -9.89 -7.98
N PRO A 32 -2.43 -10.80 -7.49
CA PRO A 32 -2.85 -11.83 -6.53
C PRO A 32 -3.45 -11.27 -5.23
N ILE A 33 -3.35 -9.95 -5.02
CA ILE A 33 -3.78 -9.23 -3.82
C ILE A 33 -5.17 -8.59 -3.97
N LEU A 34 -5.67 -8.37 -5.20
CA LEU A 34 -6.95 -7.69 -5.44
C LEU A 34 -8.10 -8.63 -5.82
N GLY A 35 -7.80 -9.91 -6.07
CA GLY A 35 -8.79 -10.94 -6.43
C GLY A 35 -9.06 -11.99 -5.34
N GLN A 36 -8.46 -11.89 -4.16
CA GLN A 36 -8.80 -12.81 -3.06
C GLN A 36 -10.06 -12.31 -2.36
N ASP A 37 -11.14 -13.10 -2.43
CA ASP A 37 -12.28 -12.99 -1.52
C ASP A 37 -11.77 -13.11 -0.08
N TYR A 38 -11.53 -11.97 0.57
CA TYR A 38 -11.08 -11.88 1.96
C TYR A 38 -12.05 -12.55 2.96
N ASN A 39 -13.23 -12.96 2.49
CA ASN A 39 -14.25 -13.65 3.28
C ASN A 39 -14.09 -15.18 3.33
N ASN A 40 -13.11 -15.78 2.63
CA ASN A 40 -13.06 -17.24 2.47
C ASN A 40 -11.78 -17.93 3.01
N TYR A 41 -10.99 -17.25 3.84
CA TYR A 41 -10.04 -17.98 4.69
C TYR A 41 -10.83 -18.66 5.81
N PRO A 42 -10.85 -20.01 5.89
CA PRO A 42 -11.42 -20.69 7.04
C PRO A 42 -10.63 -20.27 8.26
N LEU A 43 -11.26 -19.46 9.11
CA LEU A 43 -10.81 -19.11 10.46
C LEU A 43 -10.94 -20.36 11.33
N GLU A 44 -10.24 -21.44 11.01
CA GLU A 44 -9.91 -22.47 11.98
C GLU A 44 -8.70 -21.98 12.79
N VAL A 45 -8.92 -20.88 13.50
CA VAL A 45 -7.99 -20.44 14.53
C VAL A 45 -8.40 -21.23 15.75
N GLU A 46 -7.69 -22.31 16.04
CA GLU A 46 -7.71 -22.85 17.39
C GLU A 46 -7.35 -21.69 18.33
N ASP A 47 -8.28 -21.34 19.21
CA ASP A 47 -8.15 -20.25 20.19
C ASP A 47 -7.04 -20.56 21.18
N VAL A 48 -5.79 -20.46 20.75
CA VAL A 48 -4.67 -20.27 21.66
C VAL A 48 -4.83 -18.84 22.15
N VAL A 49 -5.45 -18.71 23.33
CA VAL A 49 -5.50 -17.47 24.11
C VAL A 49 -4.07 -17.11 24.50
N VAL A 50 -3.30 -16.58 23.56
CA VAL A 50 -2.05 -15.89 23.82
C VAL A 50 -2.46 -14.60 24.52
N THR A 51 -2.18 -14.51 25.81
CA THR A 51 -2.41 -13.30 26.59
C THR A 51 -1.72 -12.13 25.88
N SER A 52 -2.50 -11.18 25.38
CA SER A 52 -2.08 -10.21 24.35
C SER A 52 -0.98 -9.24 24.80
N ASP A 53 -0.63 -9.25 26.10
CA ASP A 53 0.30 -8.32 26.72
C ASP A 53 1.78 -8.59 26.43
N ALA A 54 2.15 -9.82 26.03
CA ALA A 54 3.56 -10.19 25.88
C ALA A 54 4.20 -9.87 24.52
N ARG A 55 3.51 -9.19 23.61
CA ARG A 55 4.06 -8.83 22.28
C ARG A 55 4.97 -7.60 22.33
N ASP A 56 6.05 -7.66 21.56
CA ASP A 56 7.03 -6.59 21.45
C ASP A 56 6.45 -5.40 20.69
N GLN A 57 6.56 -4.21 21.28
CA GLN A 57 6.14 -2.96 20.64
C GLN A 57 7.14 -2.54 19.58
N VAL A 58 6.64 -2.25 18.36
CA VAL A 58 7.47 -1.80 17.25
C VAL A 58 6.86 -0.59 16.55
N THR A 59 7.72 0.19 15.90
CA THR A 59 7.32 1.24 14.95
C THR A 59 7.44 0.69 13.54
N MET A 60 6.40 0.85 12.74
CA MET A 60 6.42 0.52 11.32
C MET A 60 6.92 1.73 10.53
N ASP A 61 8.17 1.70 10.07
CA ASP A 61 8.67 2.66 9.09
C ASP A 61 8.44 2.12 7.67
N ILE A 62 7.47 2.70 6.97
CA ILE A 62 7.08 2.27 5.61
C ILE A 62 8.26 2.39 4.63
N MET A 63 9.21 3.31 4.85
CA MET A 63 10.39 3.47 3.98
C MET A 63 11.49 2.45 4.27
N HIS A 64 11.52 1.88 5.48
CA HIS A 64 12.59 0.99 5.96
C HIS A 64 12.00 -0.22 6.68
N LEU A 65 11.21 -1.00 5.95
CA LEU A 65 10.54 -2.17 6.49
C LEU A 65 11.53 -3.30 6.81
N ASP A 66 11.57 -3.70 8.08
CA ASP A 66 12.29 -4.89 8.53
C ASP A 66 11.50 -6.18 8.27
N ARG A 67 11.98 -7.02 7.35
CA ARG A 67 11.33 -8.28 6.96
C ARG A 67 11.37 -9.37 8.05
N GLU A 68 12.21 -9.21 9.07
CA GLU A 68 12.18 -10.05 10.26
C GLU A 68 11.00 -9.70 11.19
N THR A 69 10.53 -8.45 11.11
CA THR A 69 9.42 -7.92 11.91
C THR A 69 8.08 -7.96 11.16
N PHE A 70 8.11 -7.74 9.85
CA PHE A 70 6.92 -7.59 9.01
C PHE A 70 6.86 -8.61 7.87
N HIS A 71 5.64 -9.03 7.52
CA HIS A 71 5.33 -9.60 6.22
C HIS A 71 5.00 -8.44 5.27
N VAL A 72 5.66 -8.43 4.11
CA VAL A 72 5.52 -7.37 3.10
C VAL A 72 5.14 -8.03 1.79
N ASN A 73 3.99 -7.63 1.24
CA ASN A 73 3.51 -8.03 -0.07
C ASN A 73 3.39 -6.76 -0.92
N ASP A 74 4.24 -6.59 -1.92
CA ASP A 74 4.21 -5.43 -2.81
C ASP A 74 4.14 -5.84 -4.28
N CYS A 75 3.60 -4.94 -5.09
CA CYS A 75 3.56 -5.09 -6.54
C CYS A 75 3.44 -3.72 -7.21
N VAL A 76 3.83 -3.65 -8.49
CA VAL A 76 3.59 -2.49 -9.34
C VAL A 76 2.56 -2.86 -10.39
N SER A 77 1.50 -2.07 -10.52
CA SER A 77 0.45 -2.26 -11.52
C SER A 77 0.02 -0.90 -12.05
N TYR A 78 -0.10 -0.75 -13.38
CA TYR A 78 -0.47 0.51 -14.04
C TYR A 78 0.38 1.73 -13.63
N GLY A 79 1.66 1.51 -13.30
CA GLY A 79 2.55 2.58 -12.83
C GLY A 79 2.33 3.00 -11.37
N VAL A 80 1.39 2.37 -10.67
CA VAL A 80 1.16 2.54 -9.23
C VAL A 80 1.89 1.42 -8.48
N HIS A 81 2.73 1.81 -7.53
CA HIS A 81 3.28 0.89 -6.54
C HIS A 81 2.27 0.71 -5.41
N PHE A 82 1.86 -0.53 -5.20
CA PHE A 82 0.99 -0.94 -4.11
C PHE A 82 1.78 -1.86 -3.18
N GLY A 83 1.59 -1.69 -1.88
CA GLY A 83 2.13 -2.63 -0.89
C GLY A 83 1.23 -2.80 0.31
N GLU A 84 1.29 -4.00 0.87
CA GLU A 84 0.64 -4.41 2.10
C GLU A 84 1.71 -4.85 3.11
N VAL A 85 1.57 -4.37 4.34
CA VAL A 85 2.47 -4.64 5.44
C VAL A 85 1.65 -5.18 6.62
N LEU A 86 2.05 -6.35 7.11
CA LEU A 86 1.43 -7.04 8.24
C LEU A 86 2.52 -7.31 9.30
N PRO A 87 2.35 -6.88 10.56
CA PRO A 87 3.27 -7.28 11.62
C PRO A 87 3.19 -8.79 11.86
N ARG A 88 4.34 -9.43 12.11
CA ARG A 88 4.35 -10.83 12.53
C ARG A 88 3.73 -10.98 13.92
N THR A 89 3.25 -12.18 14.23
CA THR A 89 2.45 -12.49 15.43
C THR A 89 3.10 -12.10 16.76
N LYS A 90 4.44 -12.08 16.86
CA LYS A 90 5.16 -11.69 18.10
C LYS A 90 5.24 -10.17 18.33
N TYR A 91 4.84 -9.36 17.36
CA TYR A 91 4.94 -7.90 17.42
C TYR A 91 3.56 -7.24 17.50
N LYS A 92 3.55 -6.02 18.06
CA LYS A 92 2.41 -5.09 18.03
C LYS A 92 2.87 -3.72 17.56
N VAL A 93 2.18 -3.16 16.57
CA VAL A 93 2.55 -1.87 15.98
C VAL A 93 1.79 -0.77 16.69
N THR A 94 2.52 0.09 17.40
CA THR A 94 1.94 1.24 18.12
C THR A 94 2.17 2.56 17.41
N ARG A 95 3.00 2.59 16.38
CA ARG A 95 3.33 3.79 15.60
C ARG A 95 3.62 3.43 14.15
N VAL A 96 3.12 4.24 13.21
CA VAL A 96 3.44 4.14 11.78
C VAL A 96 4.06 5.44 11.32
N THR A 97 5.17 5.35 10.58
CA THR A 97 5.92 6.51 10.09
C THR A 97 6.24 6.38 8.61
N TYR A 98 6.40 7.53 7.95
CA TYR A 98 6.91 7.65 6.59
C TYR A 98 7.84 8.85 6.49
N CYS A 99 9.08 8.66 6.02
CA CYS A 99 10.09 9.74 5.92
C CYS A 99 10.27 10.55 7.22
N ASN A 100 10.30 9.86 8.37
CA ASN A 100 10.35 10.44 9.73
C ASN A 100 9.10 11.23 10.18
N GLU A 101 8.08 11.36 9.33
CA GLU A 101 6.77 11.90 9.72
C GLU A 101 5.92 10.81 10.39
N VAL A 102 5.17 11.17 11.41
CA VAL A 102 4.26 10.24 12.10
C VAL A 102 2.90 10.28 11.43
N LEU A 103 2.49 9.13 10.88
CA LEU A 103 1.19 8.99 10.24
C LEU A 103 0.12 8.52 11.22
N PHE A 104 0.53 7.68 12.18
CA PHE A 104 -0.37 7.10 13.18
C PHE A 104 0.36 6.83 14.49
N ILE A 105 -0.34 7.10 15.60
CA ILE A 105 0.03 6.68 16.94
C ILE A 105 -1.19 5.94 17.50
N ALA A 106 -1.00 4.69 17.87
CA ALA A 106 -2.07 3.88 18.41
C ALA A 106 -2.56 4.45 19.74
N PRO A 107 -3.89 4.66 19.91
CA PRO A 107 -4.46 4.93 21.22
C PRO A 107 -4.23 3.76 22.19
N GLU A 108 -4.44 3.98 23.48
CA GLU A 108 -4.21 2.95 24.50
C GLU A 108 -4.98 1.64 24.18
N SER A 109 -4.25 0.53 24.23
CA SER A 109 -4.74 -0.83 23.90
C SER A 109 -5.12 -1.08 22.44
N TRP A 110 -4.96 -0.09 21.56
CA TRP A 110 -5.09 -0.31 20.12
C TRP A 110 -3.74 -0.69 19.52
N GLU A 111 -3.79 -1.36 18.38
CA GLU A 111 -2.62 -1.68 17.58
C GLU A 111 -2.96 -1.59 16.10
N CYS A 112 -1.99 -1.17 15.28
CA CYS A 112 -2.09 -1.34 13.84
C CYS A 112 -1.74 -2.79 13.48
N ASN A 113 -2.65 -3.48 12.78
CA ASN A 113 -2.47 -4.88 12.38
C ASN A 113 -2.32 -5.05 10.86
N ARG A 114 -2.57 -4.01 10.07
CA ARG A 114 -2.38 -4.00 8.62
C ARG A 114 -2.16 -2.56 8.17
N THR A 115 -1.21 -2.36 7.27
CA THR A 115 -1.04 -1.08 6.56
C THR A 115 -0.92 -1.37 5.08
N THR A 116 -1.73 -0.71 4.26
CA THR A 116 -1.56 -0.72 2.80
C THR A 116 -1.15 0.66 2.34
N PHE A 117 -0.30 0.73 1.33
CA PHE A 117 0.08 1.98 0.71
C PHE A 117 -0.03 1.91 -0.81
N TYR A 118 -0.33 3.05 -1.42
CA TYR A 118 -0.42 3.27 -2.85
C TYR A 118 0.42 4.48 -3.19
N THR A 119 1.26 4.40 -4.22
CA THR A 119 1.99 5.57 -4.72
C THR A 119 2.26 5.49 -6.22
N ASP A 120 2.05 6.59 -6.92
CA ASP A 120 2.43 6.78 -8.33
C ASP A 120 3.72 7.61 -8.47
N GLY A 121 4.46 7.79 -7.36
CA GLY A 121 5.64 8.62 -7.25
C GLY A 121 5.36 10.11 -6.97
N THR A 122 4.17 10.61 -7.27
CA THR A 122 3.74 11.99 -6.94
C THR A 122 2.77 11.98 -5.77
N ASN A 123 1.78 11.11 -5.81
CA ASN A 123 0.74 10.95 -4.83
C ASN A 123 1.08 9.75 -3.93
N MET A 124 0.67 9.82 -2.67
CA MET A 124 0.77 8.70 -1.75
C MET A 124 -0.47 8.61 -0.87
N LEU A 125 -1.06 7.41 -0.81
CA LEU A 125 -2.15 7.07 0.10
C LEU A 125 -1.67 5.95 1.01
N VAL A 126 -1.92 6.08 2.31
CA VAL A 126 -1.62 5.06 3.31
C VAL A 126 -2.90 4.79 4.08
N ILE A 127 -3.34 3.53 4.10
CA ILE A 127 -4.51 3.08 4.85
C ILE A 127 -4.02 2.14 5.94
N MET A 128 -4.37 2.44 7.19
CA MET A 128 -3.95 1.72 8.38
C MET A 128 -5.19 1.14 9.05
N TRP A 129 -5.27 -0.18 9.14
CA TRP A 129 -6.28 -0.85 9.95
C TRP A 129 -5.69 -1.08 11.34
N TYR A 130 -6.50 -0.78 12.34
CA TYR A 130 -6.14 -0.95 13.73
C TYR A 130 -7.29 -1.59 14.50
N ARG A 131 -6.93 -2.29 15.58
CA ARG A 131 -7.89 -3.06 16.37
C ARG A 131 -7.61 -3.00 17.86
N ARG A 132 -8.65 -3.30 18.65
CA ARG A 132 -8.59 -3.52 20.10
C ARG A 132 -9.54 -4.66 20.46
N GLY A 133 -8.99 -5.86 20.66
CA GLY A 133 -9.80 -7.08 20.76
C GLY A 133 -10.59 -7.30 19.47
N GLU A 134 -11.92 -7.41 19.59
CA GLU A 134 -12.84 -7.56 18.46
C GLU A 134 -13.18 -6.24 17.75
N LEU A 135 -12.86 -5.09 18.36
CA LEU A 135 -13.12 -3.79 17.74
C LEU A 135 -12.11 -3.54 16.63
N ARG A 136 -12.59 -3.08 15.48
CA ARG A 136 -11.79 -2.76 14.29
C ARG A 136 -12.15 -1.36 13.82
N ASP A 137 -11.14 -0.65 13.34
CA ASP A 137 -11.29 0.67 12.76
C ASP A 137 -10.15 0.91 11.75
N GLN A 138 -10.20 2.02 11.03
CA GLN A 138 -9.21 2.36 10.01
C GLN A 138 -8.97 3.86 9.91
N LEU A 139 -7.75 4.21 9.50
CA LEU A 139 -7.31 5.57 9.25
C LEU A 139 -6.66 5.61 7.87
N ALA A 140 -7.13 6.49 7.00
CA ALA A 140 -6.51 6.75 5.72
C ALA A 140 -5.87 8.15 5.72
N VAL A 141 -4.61 8.23 5.30
CA VAL A 141 -3.88 9.48 5.14
C VAL A 141 -3.32 9.61 3.72
N TYR A 142 -3.44 10.80 3.16
CA TYR A 142 -3.07 11.12 1.79
C TYR A 142 -2.09 12.28 1.73
N LYS A 143 -1.16 12.22 0.77
CA LYS A 143 -0.19 13.26 0.46
C LYS A 143 -0.10 13.43 -1.06
N ARG A 144 -0.14 14.69 -1.53
CA ARG A 144 0.03 15.06 -2.94
C ARG A 144 1.33 15.83 -3.12
N GLY A 145 2.34 15.19 -3.69
CA GLY A 145 3.68 15.75 -3.86
C GLY A 145 4.29 16.17 -2.51
N ASP A 146 4.67 17.43 -2.42
CA ASP A 146 5.28 18.01 -1.22
C ASP A 146 4.24 18.60 -0.23
N SER A 147 2.94 18.32 -0.39
CA SER A 147 1.90 18.80 0.53
C SER A 147 2.06 18.18 1.92
N SER A 148 1.40 18.72 2.94
CA SER A 148 1.26 17.99 4.21
C SER A 148 0.39 16.74 4.04
N TRP A 149 0.55 15.77 4.94
CA TRP A 149 -0.40 14.67 5.09
C TRP A 149 -1.77 15.20 5.51
N GLN A 150 -2.82 14.58 4.99
CA GLN A 150 -4.21 14.89 5.32
C GLN A 150 -4.96 13.59 5.58
N GLU A 151 -5.76 13.56 6.62
CA GLU A 151 -6.71 12.47 6.85
C GLU A 151 -7.83 12.54 5.81
N VAL A 152 -8.20 11.39 5.26
CA VAL A 152 -9.27 11.24 4.29
C VAL A 152 -10.22 10.13 4.74
N ASP A 153 -11.51 10.28 4.44
CA ASP A 153 -12.46 9.21 4.69
C ASP A 153 -12.30 8.06 3.66
N GLN A 154 -13.02 6.96 3.89
CA GLN A 154 -12.95 5.79 3.03
C GLN A 154 -13.38 6.08 1.59
N MET A 155 -14.39 6.92 1.39
CA MET A 155 -14.91 7.23 0.06
C MET A 155 -13.87 8.02 -0.74
N ALA A 156 -13.24 9.01 -0.11
CA ALA A 156 -12.14 9.77 -0.69
C ALA A 156 -10.91 8.88 -0.96
N ALA A 157 -10.60 7.93 -0.08
CA ALA A 157 -9.52 6.96 -0.29
C ALA A 157 -9.76 6.10 -1.54
N ASP A 158 -10.98 5.59 -1.72
CA ASP A 158 -11.35 4.79 -2.90
C ASP A 158 -11.28 5.62 -4.20
N GLU A 159 -11.73 6.87 -4.17
CA GLU A 159 -11.59 7.81 -5.30
C GLU A 159 -10.12 8.06 -5.65
N ILE A 160 -9.26 8.26 -4.64
CA ILE A 160 -7.82 8.44 -4.84
C ILE A 160 -7.18 7.19 -5.45
N ILE A 161 -7.52 5.99 -4.97
CA ILE A 161 -7.02 4.74 -5.55
C ILE A 161 -7.44 4.64 -7.01
N PHE A 162 -8.71 4.91 -7.31
CA PHE A 162 -9.22 4.87 -8.68
C PHE A 162 -8.50 5.89 -9.57
N ASP A 163 -8.25 7.10 -9.08
CA ASP A 163 -7.53 8.14 -9.80
C ASP A 163 -6.06 7.78 -10.06
N MET A 164 -5.38 7.12 -9.11
CA MET A 164 -4.01 6.63 -9.30
C MET A 164 -3.93 5.52 -10.36
N VAL A 165 -4.90 4.60 -10.38
CA VAL A 165 -4.87 3.39 -11.23
C VAL A 165 -5.35 3.66 -12.67
N LYS A 166 -6.03 4.78 -12.93
CA LYS A 166 -6.45 5.15 -14.29
C LYS A 166 -5.27 5.10 -15.25
N GLU A 167 -5.44 4.38 -16.36
CA GLU A 167 -4.42 4.23 -17.38
C GLU A 167 -3.85 5.61 -17.77
N PRO A 168 -2.52 5.74 -17.83
CA PRO A 168 -1.92 6.99 -18.28
C PRO A 168 -2.55 7.31 -19.64
N PRO A 169 -3.06 8.53 -19.85
CA PRO A 169 -3.78 8.88 -21.07
C PRO A 169 -2.89 8.47 -22.23
N GLU A 170 -3.37 7.52 -23.04
CA GLU A 170 -2.60 6.92 -24.13
C GLU A 170 -1.77 8.03 -24.76
N HIS A 171 -0.44 7.92 -24.59
CA HIS A 171 0.46 8.83 -25.26
C HIS A 171 0.22 8.52 -26.73
N LYS A 172 -0.72 9.24 -27.37
CA LYS A 172 -1.08 9.08 -28.77
C LYS A 172 0.22 9.24 -29.51
N SER A 173 0.85 8.12 -29.80
CA SER A 173 2.14 8.08 -30.44
C SER A 173 1.87 8.76 -31.75
N LYS A 174 2.47 9.95 -31.94
CA LYS A 174 2.28 10.75 -33.15
C LYS A 174 2.44 9.76 -34.31
N PRO A 175 1.44 9.58 -35.18
CA PRO A 175 1.52 8.60 -36.25
C PRO A 175 2.82 8.88 -36.99
N ARG A 176 3.73 7.90 -36.99
CA ARG A 176 4.98 8.01 -37.74
C ARG A 176 4.58 8.23 -39.19
N ARG A 177 4.72 9.47 -39.68
CA ARG A 177 4.58 9.76 -41.10
C ARG A 177 5.66 8.96 -41.81
N PHE A 178 5.26 7.88 -42.48
CA PHE A 178 6.12 7.23 -43.45
C PHE A 178 6.36 8.23 -44.57
N VAL A 179 7.58 8.75 -44.64
CA VAL A 179 8.04 9.52 -45.80
C VAL A 179 8.41 8.47 -46.85
N GLY A 180 7.54 8.29 -47.85
CA GLY A 180 7.87 7.49 -49.03
C GLY A 180 9.02 8.15 -49.79
N ALA A 181 9.97 7.33 -50.23
CA ALA A 181 11.07 7.68 -51.13
C ALA A 181 10.62 7.59 -52.59
#